data_AF-A0AAW6H211-F1
#
_entry.id   AF-A0AAW6H211-F1
#
_cell.length_a   1.000
_cell.length_b   1.000
_cell.length_c   1.000
_cell.angle_alpha   90.00
_cell.angle_beta   90.00
_cell.angle_gamma   90.00
#
_symmetry.space_group_name_H-M   'P 1'
#
loop_
_entity.id
_entity.type
_entity.pdbx_description
1 polymer ?
#
loop_
_entity_poly.entity_id
_entity_poly.type
_entity_poly.pdbx_seq_one_letter_code
_entity_poly.pdbx_strand_id
1 'polypeptide(L)'
;PIDSWGDAPATANTFAYQVYDNEPLSYFISSKPGASVTVDFGKVVTIDNFMYMPRNDDNFVRIGDCYELFYWGEGCWNSLGKKMAEKPFLPYDGIPSGALLYLHDSTRGEEELIFHMEDGKQVFVSDCKD
;
A
#
# COMPACT_ATOMS: atom_id res chain seq x y z
N PRO A 1 -17.82 11.26 1.07
CA PRO A 1 -17.71 12.74 1.18
C PRO A 1 -18.65 13.39 0.18
N ILE A 2 -19.16 14.58 0.49
CA ILE A 2 -20.00 15.33 -0.46
C ILE A 2 -19.21 16.39 -1.21
N ASP A 3 -18.11 16.87 -0.62
CA ASP A 3 -17.24 17.87 -1.25
C ASP A 3 -15.82 17.81 -0.68
N SER A 4 -14.88 18.44 -1.38
CA SER A 4 -13.51 18.65 -0.92
C SER A 4 -12.85 19.84 -1.60
N TRP A 5 -12.00 20.53 -0.84
CA TRP A 5 -11.25 21.68 -1.33
C TRP A 5 -9.91 21.78 -0.60
N GLY A 6 -9.01 22.59 -1.11
CA GLY A 6 -7.69 22.76 -0.51
C GLY A 6 -6.88 23.83 -1.21
N ASP A 7 -5.60 23.87 -0.85
CA ASP A 7 -4.63 24.74 -1.52
C ASP A 7 -4.46 24.39 -3.01
N ALA A 8 -3.89 25.33 -3.77
CA ALA A 8 -3.69 25.14 -5.20
C ALA A 8 -2.76 23.93 -5.48
N PRO A 9 -3.13 23.04 -6.43
CA PRO A 9 -2.32 21.89 -6.77
C PRO A 9 -1.00 22.30 -7.45
N ALA A 10 0.02 21.44 -7.35
CA ALA A 10 1.31 21.64 -8.00
C ALA A 10 1.29 21.30 -9.50
N THR A 11 0.39 20.42 -9.92
CA THR A 11 0.32 19.90 -11.29
C THR A 11 -1.09 20.06 -11.87
N ALA A 12 -1.22 19.95 -13.20
CA ALA A 12 -2.53 19.86 -13.83
C ALA A 12 -3.19 18.50 -13.50
N ASN A 13 -4.52 18.44 -13.57
CA ASN A 13 -5.33 17.22 -13.38
C ASN A 13 -5.20 16.55 -11.98
N THR A 14 -4.81 17.31 -10.96
CA THR A 14 -4.89 16.91 -9.56
C THR A 14 -5.95 17.74 -8.84
N PHE A 15 -6.78 17.07 -8.06
CA PHE A 15 -7.95 17.64 -7.40
C PHE A 15 -8.03 17.15 -5.95
N ALA A 16 -8.63 17.95 -5.07
CA ALA A 16 -8.76 17.62 -3.65
C ALA A 16 -9.46 16.26 -3.42
N TYR A 17 -10.42 15.88 -4.27
CA TYR A 17 -11.16 14.63 -4.09
C TYR A 17 -10.31 13.36 -4.25
N GLN A 18 -9.17 13.47 -4.92
CA GLN A 18 -8.25 12.34 -5.14
C GLN A 18 -7.56 11.87 -3.85
N VAL A 19 -7.69 12.60 -2.74
CA VAL A 19 -7.23 12.10 -1.43
C VAL A 19 -8.15 11.01 -0.85
N TYR A 20 -9.33 10.76 -1.46
CA TYR A 20 -10.30 9.76 -0.99
C TYR A 20 -11.06 9.02 -2.10
N ASP A 21 -10.63 9.08 -3.35
CA ASP A 21 -11.32 8.42 -4.48
C ASP A 21 -11.03 6.91 -4.57
N ASN A 22 -10.20 6.39 -3.67
CA ASN A 22 -9.73 5.00 -3.60
C ASN A 22 -8.95 4.52 -4.84
N GLU A 23 -8.45 5.43 -5.69
CA GLU A 23 -7.59 5.05 -6.80
C GLU A 23 -6.11 5.32 -6.50
N PRO A 24 -5.29 4.28 -6.23
CA PRO A 24 -3.91 4.45 -5.78
C PRO A 24 -2.97 5.14 -6.78
N LEU A 25 -3.35 5.20 -8.06
CA LEU A 25 -2.63 5.94 -9.10
C LEU A 25 -3.08 7.40 -9.24
N SER A 26 -4.18 7.80 -8.59
CA SER A 26 -4.59 9.18 -8.44
C SER A 26 -3.94 9.77 -7.17
N TYR A 27 -3.66 11.07 -7.15
CA TYR A 27 -3.07 11.71 -5.99
C TYR A 27 -3.29 13.22 -6.02
N PHE A 28 -3.28 13.82 -4.82
CA PHE A 28 -3.17 15.26 -4.65
C PHE A 28 -1.76 15.67 -4.26
N ILE A 29 -1.20 16.67 -4.94
CA ILE A 29 0.05 17.32 -4.56
C ILE A 29 -0.15 18.84 -4.53
N SER A 30 0.23 19.47 -3.42
CA SER A 30 0.15 20.93 -3.31
C SER A 30 1.39 21.63 -3.88
N SER A 31 1.16 22.82 -4.43
CA SER A 31 2.20 23.74 -4.91
C SER A 31 3.12 24.29 -3.81
N LYS A 32 2.77 24.13 -2.53
CA LYS A 32 3.58 24.63 -1.40
C LYS A 32 3.65 23.63 -0.22
N PRO A 33 4.74 23.63 0.55
CA PRO A 33 4.81 22.94 1.84
C PRO A 33 3.78 23.47 2.85
N GLY A 34 3.31 22.59 3.75
CA GLY A 34 2.36 22.96 4.81
C GLY A 34 0.93 23.24 4.32
N ALA A 35 0.61 22.83 3.10
CA ALA A 35 -0.72 22.93 2.53
C ALA A 35 -1.74 22.01 3.21
N SER A 36 -3.02 22.29 2.97
CA SER A 36 -4.15 21.56 3.53
C SER A 36 -5.12 21.10 2.45
N VAL A 37 -5.77 19.97 2.73
CA VAL A 37 -6.96 19.50 2.03
C VAL A 37 -8.05 19.30 3.08
N THR A 38 -9.24 19.79 2.79
CA THR A 38 -10.44 19.62 3.61
C THR A 38 -11.39 18.67 2.89
N VAL A 39 -11.92 17.70 3.63
CA VAL A 39 -12.92 16.75 3.15
C VAL A 39 -14.19 16.98 3.95
N ASP A 40 -15.28 17.32 3.24
CA ASP A 40 -16.59 17.50 3.86
C ASP A 40 -17.42 16.21 3.75
N PHE A 41 -17.80 15.67 4.91
CA PHE A 41 -18.65 14.49 4.99
C PHE A 41 -20.14 14.82 4.79
N GLY A 42 -20.53 16.09 4.85
CA GLY A 42 -21.92 16.56 4.74
C GLY A 42 -22.80 16.23 5.93
N LYS A 43 -22.23 15.57 6.95
CA LYS A 43 -22.88 15.19 8.20
C LYS A 43 -21.81 15.03 9.28
N VAL A 44 -22.26 15.08 10.54
CA VAL A 44 -21.40 14.71 11.66
C VAL A 44 -21.02 13.22 11.53
N VAL A 45 -19.72 12.94 11.57
CA VAL A 45 -19.17 11.59 11.57
C VAL A 45 -18.20 11.42 12.72
N THR A 46 -18.09 10.20 13.25
CA THR A 46 -16.98 9.83 14.14
C THR A 46 -15.83 9.36 13.27
N ILE A 47 -14.66 9.96 13.43
CA ILE A 47 -13.43 9.54 12.76
C ILE A 47 -12.67 8.62 13.73
N ASP A 48 -12.46 7.38 13.33
CA ASP A 48 -11.71 6.38 14.09
C ASP A 48 -10.25 6.32 13.64
N ASN A 49 -10.01 6.23 12.32
CA ASN A 49 -8.68 6.10 11.74
C ASN A 49 -8.52 6.99 10.50
N PHE A 50 -7.27 7.33 10.18
CA PHE A 50 -6.87 7.92 8.90
C PHE A 50 -5.87 7.00 8.20
N MET A 51 -6.05 6.77 6.91
CA MET A 51 -5.10 6.03 6.09
C MET A 51 -4.36 7.02 5.20
N TYR A 52 -3.04 7.00 5.26
CA TYR A 52 -2.19 7.80 4.38
C TYR A 52 -1.46 6.87 3.42
N MET A 53 -1.64 7.10 2.11
CA MET A 53 -0.92 6.41 1.06
C MET A 53 -0.09 7.45 0.30
N PRO A 54 1.25 7.45 0.43
CA PRO A 54 2.08 8.29 -0.42
C PRO A 54 1.95 7.84 -1.88
N ARG A 55 2.16 8.77 -2.81
CA ARG A 55 2.21 8.47 -4.23
C ARG A 55 3.22 7.35 -4.48
N ASN A 56 2.77 6.31 -5.17
CA ASN A 56 3.55 5.15 -5.57
C ASN A 56 3.08 4.71 -6.97
N ASP A 57 3.81 3.80 -7.59
CA ASP A 57 3.50 3.29 -8.93
C ASP A 57 2.57 2.05 -8.90
N ASP A 58 1.67 1.98 -7.91
CA ASP A 58 0.79 0.83 -7.59
C ASP A 58 1.52 -0.42 -7.06
N ASN A 59 2.69 -0.21 -6.43
CA ASN A 59 3.53 -1.29 -5.89
C ASN A 59 3.18 -1.70 -4.44
N PHE A 60 2.16 -1.09 -3.85
CA PHE A 60 1.70 -1.44 -2.50
C PHE A 60 0.61 -2.51 -2.55
N VAL A 61 0.40 -3.18 -1.41
CA VAL A 61 -0.76 -4.06 -1.23
C VAL A 61 -2.03 -3.25 -1.46
N ARG A 62 -2.84 -3.67 -2.44
CA ARG A 62 -4.05 -2.97 -2.84
C ARG A 62 -5.29 -3.66 -2.29
N ILE A 63 -6.15 -2.88 -1.66
CA ILE A 63 -7.39 -3.36 -1.05
C ILE A 63 -8.27 -3.99 -2.14
N GLY A 64 -8.81 -5.17 -1.86
CA GLY A 64 -9.63 -5.96 -2.77
C GLY A 64 -8.87 -7.04 -3.54
N ASP A 65 -7.54 -6.96 -3.63
CA ASP A 65 -6.74 -7.98 -4.31
C ASP A 65 -6.45 -9.18 -3.42
N CYS A 66 -6.32 -10.34 -4.05
CA CYS A 66 -5.99 -11.60 -3.40
C CYS A 66 -4.51 -11.93 -3.56
N TYR A 67 -3.80 -11.94 -2.42
CA TYR A 67 -2.37 -12.22 -2.36
C TYR A 67 -2.08 -13.56 -1.68
N GLU A 68 -0.96 -14.19 -2.04
CA GLU A 68 -0.43 -15.38 -1.39
C GLU A 68 1.04 -15.14 -1.01
N LEU A 69 1.36 -15.29 0.28
CA LEU A 69 2.74 -15.17 0.76
C LEU A 69 3.41 -16.54 0.73
N PHE A 70 4.63 -16.58 0.20
CA PHE A 70 5.46 -17.78 0.18
C PHE A 70 6.73 -17.57 0.98
N TYR A 71 7.28 -18.66 1.54
CA TYR A 71 8.61 -18.69 2.12
C TYR A 71 9.47 -19.80 1.52
N TRP A 72 10.79 -19.58 1.44
CA TRP A 72 11.74 -20.61 1.01
C TRP A 72 12.13 -21.49 2.20
N GLY A 73 11.92 -22.80 2.07
CA GLY A 73 12.27 -23.79 3.10
C GLY A 73 12.27 -25.21 2.53
N GLU A 74 13.07 -26.10 3.09
CA GLU A 74 13.14 -27.52 2.65
C GLU A 74 13.44 -27.70 1.14
N GLY A 75 14.08 -26.71 0.52
CA GLY A 75 14.43 -26.74 -0.91
C GLY A 75 13.28 -26.37 -1.86
N CYS A 76 12.19 -25.80 -1.36
CA CYS A 76 11.08 -25.33 -2.18
C CYS A 76 10.41 -24.06 -1.61
N TRP A 77 9.53 -23.45 -2.44
CA TRP A 77 8.63 -22.39 -2.00
C TRP A 77 7.40 -23.01 -1.35
N ASN A 78 7.11 -22.58 -0.13
CA ASN A 78 6.00 -23.06 0.68
C ASN A 78 5.01 -21.91 0.91
N SER A 79 3.72 -22.16 0.67
CA SER A 79 2.67 -21.17 0.87
C SER A 79 2.35 -20.98 2.37
N LEU A 80 2.13 -19.72 2.77
CA LEU A 80 1.57 -19.32 4.06
C LEU A 80 0.06 -18.99 3.96
N GLY A 81 -0.54 -19.28 2.80
CA GLY A 81 -1.96 -19.12 2.52
C GLY A 81 -2.31 -17.85 1.75
N LYS A 82 -3.53 -17.85 1.21
CA LYS A 82 -4.11 -16.74 0.46
C LYS A 82 -4.89 -15.80 1.37
N LYS A 83 -4.81 -14.50 1.11
CA LYS A 83 -5.58 -13.46 1.81
C LYS A 83 -6.06 -12.39 0.83
N MET A 84 -7.33 -12.04 0.92
CA MET A 84 -7.85 -10.83 0.29
C MET A 84 -7.46 -9.62 1.15
N ALA A 85 -6.87 -8.61 0.53
CA ALA A 85 -6.43 -7.42 1.23
C ALA A 85 -7.63 -6.55 1.64
N GLU A 86 -7.88 -6.44 2.94
CA GLU A 86 -8.86 -5.49 3.50
C GLU A 86 -8.20 -4.17 3.95
N LYS A 87 -6.86 -4.14 3.93
CA LYS A 87 -5.99 -3.06 4.39
C LYS A 87 -4.77 -2.98 3.45
N PRO A 88 -4.00 -1.87 3.45
CA PRO A 88 -2.79 -1.74 2.64
C PRO A 88 -1.60 -2.56 3.19
N PHE A 89 -1.87 -3.60 3.97
CA PHE A 89 -0.89 -4.53 4.52
C PHE A 89 -1.56 -5.88 4.78
N LEU A 90 -0.77 -6.94 4.83
CA LEU A 90 -1.24 -8.31 5.07
C LEU A 90 -0.52 -8.89 6.29
N PRO A 91 -1.22 -9.12 7.42
CA PRO A 91 -0.61 -9.82 8.54
C PRO A 91 -0.47 -11.30 8.19
N TYR A 92 0.71 -11.88 8.38
CA TYR A 92 0.96 -13.32 8.29
C TYR A 92 1.67 -13.78 9.56
N ASP A 93 1.26 -14.95 10.06
CA ASP A 93 1.81 -15.56 11.28
C ASP A 93 2.67 -16.79 10.90
N GLY A 94 3.54 -17.21 11.82
CA GLY A 94 4.33 -18.44 11.64
C GLY A 94 5.42 -18.35 10.58
N ILE A 95 5.80 -17.14 10.17
CA ILE A 95 6.91 -16.92 9.24
C ILE A 95 8.23 -17.37 9.91
N PRO A 96 9.01 -18.29 9.31
CA PRO A 96 10.31 -18.67 9.86
C PRO A 96 11.26 -17.47 9.93
N SER A 97 12.01 -17.36 11.03
CA SER A 97 12.98 -16.27 11.20
C SER A 97 14.05 -16.29 10.12
N GLY A 98 14.30 -15.14 9.49
CA GLY A 98 15.29 -15.00 8.41
C GLY A 98 14.90 -15.70 7.09
N ALA A 99 13.63 -16.07 6.91
CA ALA A 99 13.15 -16.65 5.66
C ALA A 99 13.25 -15.67 4.50
N LEU A 100 13.57 -16.21 3.32
CA LEU A 100 13.28 -15.53 2.05
C LEU A 100 11.79 -15.67 1.75
N LEU A 101 11.19 -14.57 1.30
CA LEU A 101 9.77 -14.41 1.08
C LEU A 101 9.52 -13.82 -0.30
N TYR A 102 8.39 -14.16 -0.90
CA TYR A 102 7.81 -13.35 -1.97
C TYR A 102 6.29 -13.35 -1.82
N LEU A 103 5.66 -12.27 -2.29
CA LEU A 103 4.22 -12.08 -2.24
C LEU A 103 3.67 -12.11 -3.66
N HIS A 104 2.84 -13.09 -3.97
CA HIS A 104 2.18 -13.22 -5.27
C HIS A 104 0.82 -12.53 -5.23
N ASP A 105 0.53 -11.64 -6.19
CA ASP A 105 -0.83 -11.16 -6.44
C ASP A 105 -1.50 -12.07 -7.49
N SER A 106 -2.62 -12.68 -7.12
CA SER A 106 -3.40 -13.56 -8.00
C SER A 106 -4.54 -12.84 -8.74
N THR A 107 -4.59 -11.51 -8.66
CA THR A 107 -5.67 -10.66 -9.21
C THR A 107 -5.21 -9.89 -10.43
N ARG A 108 -4.13 -9.11 -10.32
CA ARG A 108 -3.66 -8.23 -11.40
C ARG A 108 -2.16 -7.97 -11.45
N GLY A 109 -1.47 -7.94 -10.31
CA GLY A 109 -0.05 -7.65 -10.25
C GLY A 109 0.78 -8.79 -10.84
N GLU A 110 1.83 -8.44 -11.60
CA GLU A 110 2.76 -9.41 -12.19
C GLU A 110 4.20 -9.23 -11.68
N GLU A 111 4.46 -8.16 -10.93
CA GLU A 111 5.78 -7.86 -10.38
C GLU A 111 5.96 -8.51 -9.00
N GLU A 112 6.94 -9.41 -8.90
CA GLU A 112 7.25 -10.13 -7.69
C GLU A 112 8.74 -10.02 -7.39
N LEU A 113 9.08 -9.56 -6.18
CA LEU A 113 10.45 -9.48 -5.71
C LEU A 113 10.61 -10.31 -4.45
N ILE A 114 11.71 -11.05 -4.39
CA ILE A 114 12.10 -11.78 -3.19
C ILE A 114 12.62 -10.76 -2.16
N PHE A 115 12.17 -10.90 -0.93
CA PHE A 115 12.58 -10.09 0.20
C PHE A 115 12.79 -10.94 1.45
N HIS A 116 13.37 -10.35 2.47
CA HIS A 116 13.37 -10.88 3.82
C HIS A 116 12.97 -9.78 4.80
N MET A 117 12.69 -10.16 6.05
CA MET A 117 12.39 -9.21 7.11
C MET A 117 13.63 -8.96 7.97
N GLU A 118 14.05 -7.70 8.09
CA GLU A 118 15.15 -7.25 8.96
C GLU A 118 14.62 -6.13 9.86
N ASP A 119 14.74 -6.30 11.19
CA ASP A 119 14.22 -5.35 12.19
C ASP A 119 12.76 -4.90 11.96
N GLY A 120 11.92 -5.84 11.52
CA GLY A 120 10.51 -5.59 11.21
C GLY A 120 10.25 -4.83 9.90
N LYS A 121 11.28 -4.65 9.07
CA LYS A 121 11.19 -4.01 7.76
C LYS A 121 11.42 -5.02 6.64
N GLN A 122 10.72 -4.81 5.54
CA GLN A 122 10.94 -5.54 4.30
C GLN A 122 12.23 -5.03 3.61
N VAL A 123 13.13 -5.95 3.32
CA VAL A 123 14.39 -5.70 2.58
C VAL A 123 14.42 -6.60 1.35
N PHE A 124 14.40 -5.98 0.16
CA PHE A 124 14.45 -6.72 -1.10
C PHE A 124 15.86 -7.23 -1.37
N VAL A 125 15.98 -8.43 -1.95
CA VAL A 125 17.28 -9.03 -2.28
C VAL A 125 18.06 -8.17 -3.29
N SER A 126 17.37 -7.43 -4.15
CA SER A 126 17.97 -6.45 -5.07
C SER A 126 18.69 -5.29 -4.36
N ASP A 127 18.34 -5.02 -3.10
CA ASP A 127 18.86 -3.89 -2.33
C ASP A 127 20.07 -4.29 -1.46
N CYS A 128 20.37 -5.59 -1.38
CA CYS A 128 21.58 -6.09 -0.73
C CYS A 128 22.80 -5.62 -1.53
N LYS A 129 23.54 -4.67 -0.96
CA LYS A 129 24.85 -4.27 -1.50
C LYS A 129 25.88 -5.32 -1.09
N ASP A 130 26.71 -5.72 -2.06
CA ASP A 130 27.89 -6.57 -1.85
C ASP A 130 28.82 -6.03 -0.74
#